data_AF-A0A371KZN4-F1
#
_entry.id   AF-A0A371KZN4-F1
#
_cell.length_a   1.000
_cell.length_b   1.000
_cell.length_c   1.000
_cell.angle_alpha   90.00
_cell.angle_beta   90.00
_cell.angle_gamma   90.00
#
_symmetry.space_group_name_H-M   'P 1'
#
loop_
_entity.id
_entity.type
_entity.pdbx_description
1 polymer ?
#
loop_
_entity_poly.entity_id
_entity_poly.type
_entity_poly.pdbx_seq_one_letter_code
_entity_poly.pdbx_strand_id
1 'polypeptide(L)'
;MAGAAVTPDQERSVEYQRPSTTETSVGRASVIAGLALLLMTPLAVFANFVVLDGLVTPGDATGTATAILGAEGTFRLGIASLFAVAILDLTVAWALYTVFKPVHAGIALLSGWLRAVFAGIFVVAISQLMSVPQILGATGTGFTMEQQSTQALLSIEAFYNIWDGALILVGLHLVLVGYLLYKSAVVQSYPSGYVPKVLGMLLALAGIGYVVDSFGRVLFAGYTFELAVFTFVGEVLLILWLLVYGRRISSAEDGVDEESASVMS
;
A
#
# COMPACT_ATOMS: atom_id res chain seq x y z
N MET A 1 -68.42 -26.53 -34.33
CA MET A 1 -68.04 -26.04 -32.99
C MET A 1 -66.52 -26.18 -32.89
N ALA A 2 -65.78 -25.14 -33.28
CA ALA A 2 -65.33 -24.05 -32.41
C ALA A 2 -64.28 -24.53 -31.39
N GLY A 3 -63.02 -24.25 -31.68
CA GLY A 3 -61.87 -24.38 -30.78
C GLY A 3 -60.85 -23.34 -31.19
N ALA A 4 -61.08 -22.08 -30.81
CA ALA A 4 -60.14 -20.99 -31.01
C ALA A 4 -59.00 -21.12 -29.99
N ALA A 5 -57.78 -21.34 -30.48
CA ALA A 5 -56.56 -21.17 -29.68
C ALA A 5 -55.97 -19.80 -30.01
N VAL A 6 -56.18 -18.86 -29.10
CA VAL A 6 -55.50 -17.57 -29.06
C VAL A 6 -54.05 -17.82 -28.67
N THR A 7 -53.10 -17.50 -29.54
CA THR A 7 -51.67 -17.44 -29.18
C THR A 7 -51.41 -16.14 -28.42
N PRO A 8 -50.91 -16.18 -27.17
CA PRO A 8 -50.42 -14.98 -26.52
C PRO A 8 -48.97 -14.76 -26.94
N ASP A 9 -48.80 -14.06 -28.06
CA ASP A 9 -47.68 -13.13 -28.19
C ASP A 9 -48.11 -11.83 -27.50
N GLN A 10 -47.19 -11.11 -26.86
CA GLN A 10 -47.37 -9.84 -26.14
C GLN A 10 -47.59 -9.91 -24.60
N GLU A 11 -46.63 -10.46 -23.85
CA GLU A 11 -46.31 -9.90 -22.53
C GLU A 11 -44.82 -9.58 -22.44
N ARG A 12 -44.50 -8.41 -23.00
CA ARG A 12 -43.48 -7.43 -22.56
C ARG A 12 -42.36 -7.98 -21.69
N SER A 13 -41.22 -8.18 -22.35
CA SER A 13 -39.90 -7.83 -21.87
C SER A 13 -39.91 -6.54 -21.04
N VAL A 14 -39.80 -6.68 -19.73
CA VAL A 14 -39.10 -5.70 -18.90
C VAL A 14 -37.89 -6.44 -18.38
N GLU A 15 -36.88 -6.57 -19.24
CA GLU A 15 -35.52 -6.82 -18.79
C GLU A 15 -35.17 -5.65 -17.86
N TYR A 16 -35.20 -5.91 -16.55
CA TYR A 16 -34.76 -4.97 -15.55
C TYR A 16 -33.25 -4.83 -15.69
N GLN A 17 -32.84 -3.95 -16.59
CA GLN A 17 -31.48 -3.45 -16.69
C GLN A 17 -31.18 -2.76 -15.36
N ARG A 18 -30.57 -3.51 -14.43
CA ARG A 18 -30.18 -2.96 -13.14
C ARG A 18 -29.27 -1.77 -13.43
N PRO A 19 -29.49 -0.60 -12.81
CA PRO A 19 -28.53 0.48 -12.92
C PRO A 19 -27.18 -0.06 -12.44
N SER A 20 -26.15 0.08 -13.28
CA SER A 20 -24.77 -0.24 -12.94
C SER A 20 -24.39 0.57 -11.70
N THR A 21 -24.53 -0.04 -10.52
CA THR A 21 -23.93 0.51 -9.30
C THR A 21 -22.46 0.68 -9.61
N THR A 22 -21.94 1.85 -9.28
CA THR A 22 -20.62 2.40 -9.64
C THR A 22 -19.47 1.57 -9.06
N GLU A 23 -19.36 0.29 -9.44
CA GLU A 23 -18.18 -0.52 -9.13
C GLU A 23 -17.01 0.09 -9.88
N THR A 24 -15.95 0.45 -9.14
CA THR A 24 -14.75 1.02 -9.76
C THR A 24 -14.15 -0.04 -10.67
N SER A 25 -14.07 0.23 -11.97
CA SER A 25 -13.49 -0.73 -12.93
C SER A 25 -12.05 -1.07 -12.56
N VAL A 26 -11.64 -2.30 -12.85
CA VAL A 26 -10.28 -2.82 -12.56
C VAL A 26 -9.20 -1.90 -13.14
N GLY A 27 -9.46 -1.28 -14.30
CA GLY A 27 -8.55 -0.32 -14.92
C GLY A 27 -8.34 0.94 -14.09
N ARG A 28 -9.43 1.54 -13.58
CA ARG A 28 -9.33 2.73 -12.70
C ARG A 28 -8.65 2.39 -11.39
N ALA A 29 -9.00 1.27 -10.77
CA ALA A 29 -8.38 0.81 -9.53
C ALA A 29 -6.86 0.58 -9.70
N SER A 30 -6.43 0.03 -10.84
CA SER A 30 -5.01 -0.17 -11.14
C SER A 30 -4.25 1.15 -11.22
N VAL A 31 -4.80 2.16 -11.89
CA VAL A 31 -4.19 3.50 -11.97
C VAL A 31 -4.11 4.15 -10.58
N ILE A 32 -5.17 4.04 -9.78
CA ILE A 32 -5.18 4.56 -8.41
C ILE A 32 -4.10 3.89 -7.57
N ALA A 33 -3.98 2.55 -7.62
CA ALA A 33 -2.94 1.82 -6.92
C ALA A 33 -1.54 2.27 -7.35
N GLY A 34 -1.29 2.36 -8.65
CA GLY A 34 0.00 2.79 -9.19
C GLY A 34 0.37 4.22 -8.80
N LEU A 35 -0.57 5.16 -8.84
CA LEU A 35 -0.35 6.54 -8.43
C LEU A 35 -0.13 6.66 -6.92
N ALA A 36 -0.89 5.93 -6.10
CA ALA A 36 -0.71 5.94 -4.66
C ALA A 36 0.67 5.40 -4.27
N LEU A 37 1.09 4.27 -4.87
CA LEU A 37 2.42 3.71 -4.68
C LEU A 37 3.54 4.65 -5.17
N LEU A 38 3.33 5.38 -6.27
CA LEU A 38 4.30 6.35 -6.78
C LEU A 38 4.42 7.59 -5.89
N LEU A 39 3.30 8.11 -5.37
CA LEU A 39 3.26 9.30 -4.52
C LEU A 39 3.83 9.04 -3.12
N MET A 40 3.66 7.84 -2.57
CA MET A 40 4.22 7.51 -1.26
C MET A 40 5.76 7.48 -1.28
N THR A 41 6.39 7.13 -2.42
CA THR A 41 7.86 7.05 -2.53
C THR A 41 8.57 8.37 -2.19
N PRO A 42 8.31 9.51 -2.86
CA PRO A 42 8.98 10.77 -2.53
C PRO A 42 8.65 11.28 -1.12
N LEU A 43 7.43 11.02 -0.63
CA LEU A 43 7.03 11.39 0.74
C LEU A 43 7.83 10.61 1.79
N ALA A 44 7.95 9.30 1.61
CA ALA A 44 8.75 8.43 2.47
C ALA A 44 10.24 8.79 2.38
N VAL A 45 10.76 9.05 1.17
CA VAL A 45 12.17 9.45 0.98
C VAL A 45 12.47 10.77 1.68
N PHE A 46 11.61 11.77 1.52
CA PHE A 46 11.76 13.05 2.22
C PHE A 46 11.75 12.86 3.74
N ALA A 47 10.74 12.16 4.28
CA ALA A 47 10.63 11.97 5.72
C ALA A 47 11.83 11.20 6.31
N ASN A 48 12.28 10.13 5.67
CA ASN A 48 13.35 9.30 6.23
C ASN A 48 14.73 9.90 5.98
N PHE A 49 15.10 10.14 4.72
CA PHE A 49 16.47 10.50 4.36
C PHE A 49 16.78 12.00 4.51
N VAL A 50 15.78 12.87 4.39
CA VAL A 50 15.99 14.33 4.51
C VAL A 50 15.72 14.78 5.95
N VAL A 51 14.62 14.32 6.54
CA VAL A 51 14.20 14.78 7.87
C VAL A 51 14.82 13.95 8.98
N LEU A 52 14.59 12.63 9.02
CA LEU A 52 15.06 11.83 10.14
C LEU A 52 16.59 11.64 10.09
N ASP A 53 17.16 11.17 8.99
CA ASP A 53 18.62 11.00 8.86
C ASP A 53 19.39 12.34 8.94
N GLY A 54 18.74 13.45 8.56
CA GLY A 54 19.32 14.78 8.62
C GLY A 54 19.30 15.43 10.00
N LEU A 55 18.37 15.02 10.89
CA LEU A 55 18.16 15.64 12.20
C LEU A 55 18.48 14.71 13.38
N VAL A 56 18.55 13.40 13.16
CA VAL A 56 18.75 12.40 14.22
C VAL A 56 20.16 11.86 14.13
N THR A 57 20.93 12.06 15.20
CA THR A 57 22.27 11.48 15.34
C THR A 57 22.18 10.28 16.30
N PRO A 58 22.44 9.04 15.83
CA PRO A 58 22.35 7.85 16.67
C PRO A 58 23.20 7.96 17.93
N GLY A 59 22.60 7.73 19.10
CA GLY A 59 23.27 7.79 20.40
C GLY A 59 23.59 9.20 20.93
N ASP A 60 23.33 10.27 20.17
CA ASP A 60 23.52 11.66 20.61
C ASP A 60 22.17 12.35 20.82
N ALA A 61 21.65 12.21 22.04
CA ALA A 61 20.37 12.80 22.44
C ALA A 61 20.40 14.33 22.40
N THR A 62 21.45 14.96 22.89
CA THR A 62 21.56 16.42 22.97
C THR A 62 21.74 17.05 21.58
N GLY A 63 22.58 16.45 20.72
CA GLY A 63 22.74 16.87 19.34
C GLY A 63 21.44 16.74 18.55
N THR A 64 20.75 15.60 18.67
CA THR A 64 19.43 15.37 18.04
C THR A 64 18.40 16.40 18.50
N ALA A 65 18.28 16.65 19.81
CA ALA A 65 17.35 17.64 20.34
C ALA A 65 17.63 19.06 19.80
N THR A 66 18.92 19.44 19.75
CA THR A 66 19.35 20.75 19.23
C THR A 66 19.02 20.90 17.75
N ALA A 67 19.29 19.87 16.94
CA ALA A 67 18.99 19.86 15.51
C ALA A 67 17.47 19.96 15.25
N ILE A 68 16.66 19.18 15.98
CA ILE A 68 15.20 19.22 15.86
C ILE A 68 14.64 20.58 16.27
N LEU A 69 15.10 21.18 17.37
CA LEU A 69 14.66 22.52 17.79
C LEU A 69 15.08 23.60 16.77
N GLY A 70 16.25 23.45 16.14
CA GLY A 70 16.70 24.34 15.07
C GLY A 70 15.93 24.21 13.75
N ALA A 71 15.26 23.07 13.53
CA ALA A 71 14.55 22.75 12.29
C ALA A 71 13.14 22.16 12.54
N GLU A 72 12.44 22.66 13.56
CA GLU A 72 11.18 22.05 14.03
C GLU A 72 10.11 21.97 12.93
N GLY A 73 9.99 23.00 12.10
CA GLY A 73 9.07 23.01 10.96
C GLY A 73 9.34 21.88 9.97
N THR A 74 10.61 21.62 9.67
CA THR A 74 11.06 20.51 8.81
C THR A 74 10.73 19.16 9.44
N PHE A 75 10.98 19.01 10.74
CA PHE A 75 10.62 17.80 11.49
C PHE A 75 9.12 17.51 11.42
N ARG A 76 8.28 18.53 11.63
CA ARG A 76 6.81 18.43 11.51
C ARG A 76 6.34 18.10 10.10
N LEU A 77 6.99 18.64 9.06
CA LEU A 77 6.69 18.27 7.66
C LEU A 77 7.04 16.82 7.36
N GLY A 78 8.12 16.29 7.95
CA GLY A 78 8.45 14.87 7.88
C GLY A 78 7.34 14.00 8.47
N ILE A 79 6.86 14.33 9.68
CA ILE A 79 5.72 13.65 10.33
C ILE A 79 4.46 13.70 9.45
N ALA A 80 4.12 14.86 8.91
CA ALA A 80 2.95 15.01 8.04
C ALA A 80 3.08 14.16 6.76
N SER A 81 4.29 14.05 6.21
CA SER A 81 4.58 13.20 5.05
C SER A 81 4.37 11.71 5.38
N LEU A 82 4.78 11.25 6.56
CA LEU A 82 4.54 9.87 7.01
C LEU A 82 3.04 9.57 7.20
N PHE A 83 2.25 10.52 7.72
CA PHE A 83 0.79 10.37 7.77
C PHE A 83 0.16 10.28 6.38
N ALA A 84 0.64 11.08 5.43
CA ALA A 84 0.19 10.99 4.05
C ALA A 84 0.51 9.60 3.45
N VAL A 85 1.69 9.03 3.74
CA VAL A 85 2.03 7.65 3.37
C VAL A 85 1.04 6.64 3.97
N ALA A 86 0.72 6.75 5.26
CA ALA A 86 -0.26 5.84 5.91
C ALA A 86 -1.66 5.91 5.28
N ILE A 87 -2.10 7.08 4.81
CA ILE A 87 -3.37 7.23 4.09
C ILE A 87 -3.30 6.59 2.69
N LEU A 88 -2.15 6.76 2.01
CA LEU A 88 -1.90 6.11 0.73
C LEU A 88 -1.87 4.59 0.87
N ASP A 89 -1.40 4.04 2.00
CA ASP A 89 -1.45 2.60 2.28
C ASP A 89 -2.86 2.03 2.27
N LEU A 90 -3.82 2.74 2.87
CA LEU A 90 -5.23 2.34 2.83
C LEU A 90 -5.79 2.43 1.41
N THR A 91 -5.38 3.44 0.65
CA THR A 91 -5.76 3.60 -0.76
C THR A 91 -5.23 2.43 -1.60
N VAL A 92 -3.97 2.03 -1.39
CA VAL A 92 -3.34 0.87 -2.04
C VAL A 92 -4.05 -0.42 -1.65
N ALA A 93 -4.34 -0.63 -0.36
CA ALA A 93 -5.04 -1.81 0.13
C ALA A 93 -6.39 -2.01 -0.58
N TRP A 94 -7.20 -0.95 -0.65
CA TRP A 94 -8.49 -0.97 -1.34
C TRP A 94 -8.35 -1.16 -2.85
N ALA A 95 -7.44 -0.42 -3.48
CA ALA A 95 -7.27 -0.44 -4.93
C ALA A 95 -6.77 -1.81 -5.41
N LEU A 96 -5.75 -2.40 -4.74
CA LEU A 96 -5.26 -3.73 -5.07
C LEU A 96 -6.27 -4.83 -4.76
N TYR A 97 -7.09 -4.69 -3.71
CA TYR A 97 -8.21 -5.60 -3.49
C TYR A 97 -9.15 -5.61 -4.71
N THR A 98 -9.52 -4.43 -5.21
CA THR A 98 -10.40 -4.30 -6.38
C THR A 98 -9.77 -4.92 -7.63
N VAL A 99 -8.47 -4.72 -7.84
CA VAL A 99 -7.72 -5.29 -8.98
C VAL A 99 -7.67 -6.81 -8.94
N PHE A 100 -7.43 -7.41 -7.76
CA PHE A 100 -7.20 -8.85 -7.64
C PHE A 100 -8.40 -9.66 -7.16
N LYS A 101 -9.51 -9.01 -6.78
CA LYS A 101 -10.78 -9.65 -6.43
C LYS A 101 -11.25 -10.67 -7.50
N PRO A 102 -11.17 -10.39 -8.81
CA PRO A 102 -11.55 -11.36 -9.85
C PRO A 102 -10.67 -12.61 -9.90
N VAL A 103 -9.42 -12.55 -9.39
CA VAL A 103 -8.46 -13.66 -9.43
C VAL A 103 -8.65 -14.60 -8.24
N HIS A 104 -8.78 -14.04 -7.04
CA HIS A 104 -9.12 -14.76 -5.82
C HIS A 104 -9.50 -13.78 -4.69
N ALA A 105 -10.81 -13.53 -4.51
CA ALA A 105 -11.32 -12.57 -3.53
C ALA A 105 -10.78 -12.77 -2.09
N GLY A 106 -10.68 -14.02 -1.60
CA GLY A 106 -10.16 -14.29 -0.25
C GLY A 106 -8.71 -13.86 -0.02
N ILE A 107 -7.80 -14.15 -0.96
CA ILE A 107 -6.37 -13.79 -0.84
C ILE A 107 -6.19 -12.29 -1.07
N ALA A 108 -6.95 -11.70 -2.00
CA ALA A 108 -6.94 -10.25 -2.21
C ALA A 108 -7.41 -9.51 -0.94
N LEU A 109 -8.46 -10.02 -0.29
CA LEU A 109 -8.96 -9.45 0.97
C LEU A 109 -7.94 -9.60 2.10
N LEU A 110 -7.34 -10.78 2.27
CA LEU A 110 -6.31 -11.00 3.28
C LEU A 110 -5.11 -10.06 3.07
N SER A 111 -4.65 -9.92 1.83
CA SER A 111 -3.59 -8.99 1.45
C SER A 111 -3.94 -7.54 1.76
N GLY A 112 -5.17 -7.11 1.49
CA GLY A 112 -5.68 -5.79 1.85
C GLY A 112 -5.71 -5.57 3.37
N TRP A 113 -6.17 -6.56 4.15
CA TRP A 113 -6.15 -6.49 5.61
C TRP A 113 -4.74 -6.35 6.18
N LEU A 114 -3.77 -7.11 5.67
CA LEU A 114 -2.38 -6.97 6.10
C LEU A 114 -1.85 -5.55 5.90
N ARG A 115 -2.13 -4.95 4.73
CA ARG A 115 -1.74 -3.57 4.44
C ARG A 115 -2.47 -2.55 5.31
N ALA A 116 -3.75 -2.76 5.58
CA ALA A 116 -4.54 -1.88 6.44
C ALA A 116 -4.11 -1.94 7.92
N VAL A 117 -3.83 -3.13 8.43
CA VAL A 117 -3.29 -3.32 9.79
C VAL A 117 -1.90 -2.70 9.89
N PHE A 118 -1.04 -2.87 8.88
CA PHE A 118 0.23 -2.17 8.79
C PHE A 118 0.05 -0.64 8.91
N ALA A 119 -0.84 -0.04 8.12
CA ALA A 119 -1.10 1.40 8.16
C ALA A 119 -1.52 1.87 9.57
N GLY A 120 -2.35 1.08 10.26
CA GLY A 120 -2.74 1.35 11.65
C GLY A 120 -1.55 1.32 12.62
N ILE A 121 -0.70 0.30 12.54
CA ILE A 121 0.52 0.19 13.36
C ILE A 121 1.50 1.32 13.02
N PHE A 122 1.60 1.67 11.74
CA PHE A 122 2.47 2.75 11.28
C PHE A 122 2.03 4.11 11.83
N VAL A 123 0.72 4.37 11.91
CA VAL A 123 0.19 5.56 12.62
C VAL A 123 0.58 5.55 14.10
N VAL A 124 0.57 4.39 14.77
CA VAL A 124 1.06 4.27 16.15
C VAL A 124 2.55 4.59 16.23
N ALA A 125 3.36 4.12 15.28
CA ALA A 125 4.77 4.48 15.20
C ALA A 125 4.94 6.01 15.04
N ILE A 126 4.24 6.61 14.08
CA ILE A 126 4.31 8.06 13.79
C ILE A 126 3.92 8.89 15.02
N SER A 127 2.99 8.40 15.85
CA SER A 127 2.62 9.08 17.10
C SER A 127 3.80 9.24 18.09
N GLN A 128 4.80 8.36 18.03
CA GLN A 128 6.02 8.51 18.82
C GLN A 128 6.83 9.73 18.35
N LEU A 129 6.95 9.95 17.04
CA LEU A 129 7.58 11.15 16.48
C LEU A 129 6.78 12.42 16.81
N MET A 130 5.45 12.33 16.82
CA MET A 130 4.61 13.45 17.24
C MET A 130 4.93 13.91 18.66
N SER A 131 5.28 12.99 19.57
CA SER A 131 5.61 13.31 20.97
C SER A 131 6.87 14.18 21.13
N VAL A 132 7.81 14.09 20.17
CA VAL A 132 9.15 14.66 20.28
C VAL A 132 9.15 16.19 20.47
N PRO A 133 8.47 16.99 19.62
CA PRO A 133 8.44 18.45 19.83
C PRO A 133 7.75 18.85 21.13
N GLN A 134 6.77 18.06 21.62
CA GLN A 134 6.13 18.35 22.91
C GLN A 134 7.08 18.05 24.07
N ILE A 135 7.84 16.97 24.01
CA ILE A 135 8.84 16.62 25.03
C ILE A 135 9.93 17.70 25.11
N LEU A 136 10.47 18.12 23.96
CA LEU A 136 11.54 19.11 23.88
C LEU A 136 11.07 20.54 24.22
N GLY A 137 9.81 20.87 23.94
CA GLY A 137 9.21 22.16 24.28
C GLY A 137 8.59 22.24 25.67
N ALA A 138 8.56 21.15 26.43
CA ALA A 138 7.87 21.11 27.72
C ALA A 138 8.61 21.94 28.79
N THR A 139 7.92 22.93 29.36
CA THR A 139 8.43 23.75 30.47
C THR A 139 7.69 23.45 31.77
N GLY A 140 8.37 23.54 32.91
CA GLY A 140 7.73 23.39 34.23
C GLY A 140 7.33 21.96 34.60
N THR A 141 7.85 20.95 33.90
CA THR A 141 7.59 19.52 34.17
C THR A 141 8.49 18.91 35.24
N GLY A 142 9.51 19.64 35.69
CA GLY A 142 10.52 19.15 36.63
C GLY A 142 11.61 18.27 35.99
N PHE A 143 11.51 17.97 34.69
CA PHE A 143 12.57 17.31 33.94
C PHE A 143 13.68 18.30 33.54
N THR A 144 14.92 17.81 33.55
CA THR A 144 16.07 18.50 32.99
C THR A 144 16.08 18.41 31.46
N MET A 145 16.79 19.32 30.79
CA MET A 145 16.94 19.29 29.33
C MET A 145 17.59 17.98 28.83
N GLU A 146 18.52 17.42 29.61
CA GLU A 146 19.17 16.13 29.31
C GLU A 146 18.17 14.96 29.35
N GLN A 147 17.29 14.93 30.35
CA GLN A 147 16.23 13.93 30.45
C GLN A 147 15.22 14.07 29.31
N GLN A 148 14.85 15.29 28.92
CA GLN A 148 13.97 15.55 27.78
C GLN A 148 14.60 15.12 26.46
N SER A 149 15.87 15.43 26.26
CA SER A 149 16.63 15.03 25.06
C SER A 149 16.71 13.50 24.95
N THR A 150 17.02 12.82 26.06
CA THR A 150 17.06 11.35 26.12
C THR A 150 15.69 10.75 25.83
N GLN A 151 14.63 11.28 26.44
CA GLN A 151 13.27 10.81 26.21
C GLN A 151 12.82 11.02 24.76
N ALA A 152 13.19 12.15 24.14
CA ALA A 152 12.91 12.42 22.74
C ALA A 152 13.63 11.41 21.82
N LEU A 153 14.91 11.11 22.09
CA LEU A 153 15.66 10.10 21.34
C LEU A 153 15.01 8.71 21.46
N LEU A 154 14.63 8.30 22.68
CA LEU A 154 13.93 7.04 22.91
C LEU A 154 12.58 6.95 22.18
N SER A 155 11.83 8.06 22.08
CA SER A 155 10.60 8.11 21.27
C SER A 155 10.89 7.92 19.78
N ILE A 156 12.00 8.47 19.25
CA ILE A 156 12.42 8.26 17.86
C ILE A 156 12.84 6.80 17.63
N GLU A 157 13.59 6.21 18.56
CA GLU A 157 13.96 4.79 18.51
C GLU A 157 12.71 3.89 18.58
N ALA A 158 11.72 4.25 19.40
CA ALA A 158 10.44 3.55 19.46
C ALA A 158 9.69 3.62 18.12
N PHE A 159 9.72 4.75 17.41
CA PHE A 159 9.18 4.86 16.05
C PHE A 159 9.83 3.83 15.12
N TYR A 160 11.17 3.78 15.07
CA TYR A 160 11.88 2.84 14.22
C TYR A 160 11.56 1.39 14.57
N ASN A 161 11.58 1.03 15.85
CA ASN A 161 11.30 -0.33 16.32
C ASN A 161 9.87 -0.79 15.95
N ILE A 162 8.86 0.07 16.15
CA ILE A 162 7.47 -0.26 15.81
C ILE A 162 7.32 -0.38 14.29
N TRP A 163 7.90 0.55 13.53
CA TRP A 163 7.81 0.55 12.07
C TRP A 163 8.49 -0.68 11.46
N ASP A 164 9.72 -0.98 11.87
CA ASP A 164 10.49 -2.15 11.42
C ASP A 164 9.78 -3.47 11.73
N GLY A 165 9.20 -3.58 12.93
CA GLY A 165 8.39 -4.74 13.31
C GLY A 165 7.16 -4.89 12.43
N ALA A 166 6.52 -3.78 12.05
CA ALA A 166 5.33 -3.78 11.21
C ALA A 166 5.62 -4.15 9.74
N LEU A 167 6.85 -3.98 9.25
CA LEU A 167 7.25 -4.33 7.88
C LEU A 167 7.05 -5.81 7.54
N ILE A 168 6.96 -6.70 8.54
CA ILE A 168 6.56 -8.10 8.33
C ILE A 168 5.20 -8.21 7.62
N LEU A 169 4.25 -7.33 7.96
CA LEU A 169 2.92 -7.33 7.36
C LEU A 169 2.97 -6.85 5.91
N VAL A 170 3.83 -5.87 5.62
CA VAL A 170 4.13 -5.43 4.25
C VAL A 170 4.76 -6.57 3.45
N GLY A 171 5.72 -7.28 4.03
CA GLY A 171 6.36 -8.43 3.39
C GLY A 171 5.35 -9.53 3.04
N LEU A 172 4.49 -9.91 3.98
CA LEU A 172 3.41 -10.86 3.73
C LEU A 172 2.41 -10.36 2.68
N HIS A 173 2.03 -9.08 2.74
CA HIS A 173 1.19 -8.45 1.72
C HIS A 173 1.80 -8.59 0.32
N LEU A 174 3.09 -8.26 0.15
CA LEU A 174 3.80 -8.36 -1.13
C LEU A 174 3.89 -9.80 -1.64
N VAL A 175 4.10 -10.79 -0.74
CA VAL A 175 4.05 -12.22 -1.11
C VAL A 175 2.67 -12.59 -1.66
N LEU A 176 1.59 -12.18 -1.00
CA LEU A 176 0.23 -12.48 -1.45
C LEU A 176 -0.11 -11.77 -2.77
N VAL A 177 0.28 -10.50 -2.94
CA VAL A 177 0.11 -9.78 -4.21
C VAL A 177 0.94 -10.43 -5.32
N GLY A 178 2.18 -10.82 -5.03
CA GLY A 178 3.05 -11.52 -5.97
C GLY A 178 2.46 -12.85 -6.42
N TYR A 179 1.87 -13.61 -5.50
CA TYR A 179 1.11 -14.82 -5.81
C TYR A 179 -0.12 -14.55 -6.67
N LEU A 180 -0.89 -13.51 -6.36
CA LEU A 180 -2.07 -13.11 -7.16
C LEU A 180 -1.69 -12.67 -8.58
N LEU A 181 -0.59 -11.94 -8.74
CA LEU A 181 -0.01 -11.58 -10.05
C LEU A 181 0.46 -12.80 -10.82
N TYR A 182 1.12 -13.73 -10.14
CA TYR A 182 1.53 -14.99 -10.76
C TYR A 182 0.33 -15.80 -11.22
N LYS A 183 -0.73 -15.90 -10.41
CA LYS A 183 -1.96 -16.62 -10.75
C LYS A 183 -2.74 -15.93 -11.87
N SER A 184 -2.82 -14.59 -11.86
CA SER A 184 -3.50 -13.84 -12.93
C SER A 184 -2.80 -14.02 -14.28
N ALA A 185 -1.48 -14.22 -14.29
CA ALA A 185 -0.71 -14.56 -15.49
C ALA A 185 -0.95 -15.99 -16.01
N VAL A 186 -1.57 -16.87 -15.21
CA VAL A 186 -1.78 -18.30 -15.52
C VAL A 186 -3.24 -18.61 -15.87
N VAL A 187 -4.20 -17.78 -15.45
CA VAL A 187 -5.63 -17.99 -15.72
C VAL A 187 -6.04 -17.44 -17.09
N GLN A 188 -6.52 -18.32 -17.97
CA GLN A 188 -6.89 -18.05 -19.38
C GLN A 188 -8.03 -17.02 -19.56
N SER A 189 -8.86 -16.79 -18.54
CA SER A 189 -9.99 -15.85 -18.57
C SER A 189 -9.58 -14.37 -18.46
N TYR A 190 -8.32 -14.08 -18.14
CA TYR A 190 -7.75 -12.73 -18.20
C TYR A 190 -7.13 -12.55 -19.59
N PRO A 191 -7.31 -11.40 -20.28
CA PRO A 191 -6.83 -11.23 -21.66
C PRO A 191 -5.37 -11.69 -21.76
N SER A 192 -5.21 -12.77 -22.52
CA SER A 192 -4.04 -13.62 -22.45
C SER A 192 -2.80 -12.86 -22.94
N GLY A 193 -1.81 -12.66 -22.05
CA GLY A 193 -0.44 -12.31 -22.47
C GLY A 193 0.25 -11.13 -21.77
N TYR A 194 -0.31 -10.50 -20.73
CA TYR A 194 0.16 -9.17 -20.28
C TYR A 194 0.88 -9.06 -18.91
N VAL A 195 0.88 -10.09 -18.07
CA VAL A 195 1.60 -10.05 -16.78
C VAL A 195 2.82 -10.98 -16.86
N PRO A 196 4.06 -10.47 -16.77
CA PRO A 196 5.23 -11.33 -16.71
C PRO A 196 5.13 -12.15 -15.43
N LYS A 197 5.11 -13.49 -15.50
CA LYS A 197 5.21 -14.37 -14.31
C LYS A 197 6.39 -13.96 -13.41
N VAL A 198 7.46 -13.47 -14.06
CA VAL A 198 8.65 -12.90 -13.43
C VAL A 198 8.30 -11.75 -12.49
N LEU A 199 7.35 -10.87 -12.83
CA LEU A 199 6.93 -9.77 -11.95
C LEU A 199 6.33 -10.29 -10.63
N GLY A 200 5.43 -11.27 -10.71
CA GLY A 200 4.86 -11.90 -9.51
C GLY A 200 5.92 -12.56 -8.64
N MET A 201 6.90 -13.24 -9.25
CA MET A 201 8.04 -13.85 -8.54
C MET A 201 8.96 -12.80 -7.88
N LEU A 202 9.31 -11.74 -8.61
CA LEU A 202 10.15 -10.65 -8.09
C LEU A 202 9.46 -9.93 -6.94
N LEU A 203 8.15 -9.71 -7.03
CA LEU A 203 7.38 -9.08 -5.96
C LEU A 203 7.28 -9.99 -4.72
N ALA A 204 7.08 -11.29 -4.91
CA ALA A 204 7.11 -12.24 -3.81
C ALA A 204 8.49 -12.30 -3.16
N LEU A 205 9.57 -12.24 -3.94
CA LEU A 205 10.94 -12.17 -3.43
C LEU A 205 11.20 -10.87 -2.65
N ALA A 206 10.65 -9.74 -3.10
CA ALA A 206 10.66 -8.48 -2.36
C ALA A 206 10.01 -8.65 -0.98
N GLY A 207 8.81 -9.25 -0.97
CA GLY A 207 8.09 -9.54 0.27
C GLY A 207 8.84 -10.45 1.23
N ILE A 208 9.49 -11.50 0.71
CA ILE A 208 10.36 -12.39 1.50
C ILE A 208 11.53 -11.61 2.11
N GLY A 209 12.12 -10.67 1.37
CA GLY A 209 13.17 -9.77 1.87
C GLY A 209 12.75 -9.05 3.15
N TYR A 210 11.60 -8.38 3.13
CA TYR A 210 11.06 -7.72 4.34
C TYR A 210 10.81 -8.69 5.48
N VAL A 211 10.22 -9.87 5.21
CA VAL A 211 9.95 -10.85 6.27
C VAL A 211 11.24 -11.33 6.91
N VAL A 212 12.26 -11.66 6.12
CA VAL A 212 13.56 -12.12 6.61
C VAL A 212 14.25 -11.02 7.42
N ASP A 213 14.27 -9.78 6.93
CA ASP A 213 14.91 -8.67 7.64
C ASP A 213 14.21 -8.34 8.95
N SER A 214 12.87 -8.25 8.95
CA SER A 214 12.09 -8.00 10.17
C SER A 214 12.26 -9.11 11.20
N PHE A 215 12.18 -10.39 10.81
CA PHE A 215 12.43 -11.49 11.75
C PHE A 215 13.89 -11.53 12.21
N GLY A 216 14.84 -11.22 11.33
CA GLY A 216 16.26 -11.14 11.67
C GLY A 216 16.50 -10.16 12.82
N ARG A 217 15.92 -8.96 12.74
CA ARG A 217 16.02 -7.94 13.81
C ARG A 217 15.30 -8.34 15.10
N VAL A 218 14.16 -9.02 15.00
CA VAL A 218 13.42 -9.49 16.19
C VAL A 218 14.16 -10.63 16.91
N LEU A 219 14.75 -11.57 16.16
CA LEU A 219 15.36 -12.78 16.71
C LEU A 219 16.83 -12.60 17.10
N PHE A 220 17.55 -11.67 16.47
CA PHE A 220 18.98 -11.50 16.65
C PHE A 220 19.34 -10.04 16.95
N ALA A 221 19.90 -9.82 18.14
CA ALA A 221 20.52 -8.54 18.48
C ALA A 221 21.73 -8.29 17.56
N GLY A 222 21.73 -7.15 16.85
CA GLY A 222 22.81 -6.79 15.92
C GLY A 222 22.68 -7.34 14.50
N TYR A 223 21.47 -7.71 14.05
CA TYR A 223 21.22 -8.04 12.65
C TYR A 223 21.44 -6.81 11.75
N THR A 224 22.39 -6.89 10.81
CA THR A 224 22.77 -5.78 9.91
C THR A 224 22.53 -6.09 8.42
N PHE A 225 22.00 -7.26 8.09
CA PHE A 225 21.75 -7.62 6.69
C PHE A 225 20.45 -6.97 6.20
N GLU A 226 20.42 -6.45 4.98
CA GLU A 226 19.24 -5.76 4.43
C GLU A 226 18.89 -6.38 3.08
N LEU A 227 18.24 -7.54 3.11
CA LEU A 227 17.85 -8.24 1.89
C LEU A 227 16.84 -7.43 1.06
N ALA A 228 15.95 -6.69 1.72
CA ALA A 228 14.92 -5.85 1.08
C ALA A 228 15.51 -4.81 0.11
N VAL A 229 16.69 -4.26 0.42
CA VAL A 229 17.38 -3.27 -0.43
C VAL A 229 17.78 -3.84 -1.79
N PHE A 230 17.95 -5.16 -1.90
CA PHE A 230 18.29 -5.81 -3.16
C PHE A 230 17.07 -6.33 -3.92
N THR A 231 15.93 -6.48 -3.24
CA THR A 231 14.73 -7.14 -3.79
C THR A 231 13.60 -6.17 -4.14
N PHE A 232 13.72 -4.87 -3.80
CA PHE A 232 12.71 -3.83 -4.08
C PHE A 232 12.35 -3.66 -5.58
N VAL A 233 13.16 -4.21 -6.50
CA VAL A 233 12.93 -4.17 -7.96
C VAL A 233 11.51 -4.64 -8.31
N GLY A 234 10.98 -5.63 -7.60
CA GLY A 234 9.60 -6.11 -7.80
C GLY A 234 8.54 -5.03 -7.59
N GLU A 235 8.74 -4.15 -6.60
CA GLU A 235 7.80 -3.07 -6.27
C GLU A 235 7.83 -1.96 -7.33
N VAL A 236 9.02 -1.58 -7.80
CA VAL A 236 9.16 -0.58 -8.89
C VAL A 236 8.47 -1.08 -10.16
N LEU A 237 8.68 -2.35 -10.49
CA LEU A 237 8.03 -2.97 -11.65
C LEU A 237 6.51 -3.06 -11.46
N LEU A 238 6.01 -3.28 -10.24
CA LEU A 238 4.59 -3.27 -9.93
C LEU A 238 3.97 -1.89 -10.22
N ILE A 239 4.61 -0.81 -9.78
CA ILE A 239 4.14 0.56 -10.03
C ILE A 239 4.01 0.83 -11.53
N LEU A 240 5.08 0.53 -12.28
CA LEU A 240 5.10 0.72 -13.73
C LEU A 240 4.03 -0.12 -14.42
N TRP A 241 3.86 -1.37 -14.00
CA TRP A 241 2.84 -2.26 -14.56
C TRP A 241 1.42 -1.77 -14.30
N LEU A 242 1.10 -1.37 -13.06
CA LEU A 242 -0.21 -0.82 -12.70
C LEU A 242 -0.56 0.43 -13.52
N LEU A 243 0.41 1.33 -13.73
CA LEU A 243 0.21 2.58 -14.47
C LEU A 243 0.11 2.38 -15.98
N VAL A 244 0.93 1.51 -16.59
CA VAL A 244 0.99 1.35 -18.05
C VAL A 244 -0.03 0.33 -18.55
N TYR A 245 -0.14 -0.80 -17.85
CA TYR A 245 -0.86 -1.97 -18.30
C TYR A 245 -2.23 -2.12 -17.62
N GLY A 246 -2.32 -1.77 -16.34
CA GLY A 246 -3.57 -1.80 -15.60
C GLY A 246 -4.70 -1.01 -16.27
N ARG A 247 -4.39 0.15 -16.86
CA ARG A 247 -5.38 1.00 -17.58
C ARG A 247 -6.08 0.30 -18.76
N ARG A 248 -5.43 -0.70 -19.38
CA ARG A 248 -5.92 -1.34 -20.61
C ARG A 248 -6.94 -2.45 -20.34
N ILE A 249 -7.10 -2.85 -19.08
CA ILE A 249 -8.03 -3.91 -18.68
C ILE A 249 -9.50 -3.46 -18.88
N SER A 250 -9.78 -2.16 -18.75
CA SER A 250 -11.13 -1.58 -18.99
C SER A 250 -11.52 -1.60 -20.48
N SER A 251 -10.58 -1.35 -21.39
CA SER A 251 -10.87 -1.23 -22.83
C SER A 251 -11.31 -2.54 -23.49
N ALA A 252 -11.05 -3.69 -22.84
CA ALA A 252 -11.48 -4.99 -23.34
C ALA A 252 -12.90 -5.38 -22.86
N GLU A 253 -13.37 -4.84 -21.73
CA GLU A 253 -14.75 -5.07 -21.25
C GLU A 253 -15.74 -4.18 -22.02
N ASP A 254 -15.43 -2.89 -22.19
CA ASP A 254 -16.32 -1.94 -22.88
C ASP A 254 -16.53 -2.27 -24.38
N GLY A 255 -15.52 -2.85 -25.04
CA GLY A 255 -15.60 -3.19 -26.47
C GLY A 255 -16.44 -4.44 -26.79
N VAL A 256 -16.58 -5.37 -25.83
CA VAL A 256 -17.40 -6.59 -26.00
C VAL A 256 -18.89 -6.28 -25.86
N ASP A 257 -19.23 -5.32 -24.99
CA ASP A 257 -20.61 -4.86 -24.81
C ASP A 257 -21.11 -4.04 -26.02
N GLU A 258 -20.24 -3.27 -26.70
CA GLU A 258 -20.59 -2.55 -27.93
C GLU A 258 -20.74 -3.48 -29.15
N GLU A 259 -19.87 -4.49 -29.31
CA GLU A 259 -19.94 -5.44 -30.43
C GLU A 259 -21.16 -6.35 -30.33
N SER A 260 -21.51 -6.81 -29.13
CA SER A 260 -22.73 -7.61 -28.90
C SER A 260 -24.02 -6.80 -29.12
N ALA A 261 -24.04 -5.52 -28.78
CA ALA A 261 -25.15 -4.62 -29.09
C ALA A 261 -25.29 -4.34 -30.60
N SER A 262 -24.17 -4.26 -31.34
CA SER A 262 -24.17 -4.06 -32.80
C SER A 262 -24.58 -5.30 -33.60
N VAL A 263 -24.34 -6.51 -33.09
CA VAL A 263 -24.70 -7.76 -33.78
C VAL A 263 -26.18 -8.11 -33.59
N MET A 264 -26.84 -7.51 -32.60
CA MET A 264 -28.27 -7.71 -32.30
C MET A 264 -29.20 -6.65 -32.93
N SER A 265 -28.67 -5.67 -33.66
CA SER A 265 -29.43 -4.65 -34.43
C SER A 265 -29.47 -4.96 -35.92
#